data_AF-A0A837IH81-F1
#
_entry.id   AF-A0A837IH81-F1
#
_cell.length_a   1.000
_cell.length_b   1.000
_cell.length_c   1.000
_cell.angle_alpha   90.00
_cell.angle_beta   90.00
_cell.angle_gamma   90.00
#
_symmetry.space_group_name_H-M   'P 1'
#
loop_
_entity.id
_entity.type
_entity.pdbx_description
1 polymer ?
#
loop_
_entity_poly.entity_id
_entity_poly.type
_entity_poly.pdbx_seq_one_letter_code
_entity_poly.pdbx_strand_id
1 'polypeptide(L)'
;MDNVNLSVECKPEIKVSSPTYTAGLYLPCGKPVFQPDLAKSGSLTLSFSNSSVDALPHTLTLLPSMAPGVYNAVYSATITITVASDVVPDPVVNYFTTSAPSTVYSGQIMPISWSTANAKGVNLKILCAKDITATSSKNPSSILSCDAYAFADNDLLPSVGSLNLSFQNNGSSLSSININLIPAFKAKVGYDATKSKTLSVEIRPKSSTGVITAPIVPSPTKPVPAPTAPIFPSAIRPVVAPPPPSQNQSAQPQTAPALGPKIYAPGSYVPPTTAETTTKKDYQITKSVRSRFLSWIREVSLMALSWFY
;
A
#
# COMPACT_ATOMS: atom_id res chain seq x y z
N MET A 1 32.29 -8.52 -42.74
CA MET A 1 31.44 -7.32 -42.61
C MET A 1 30.70 -7.52 -41.31
N ASP A 2 31.10 -6.81 -40.27
CA ASP A 2 30.89 -7.30 -38.90
C ASP A 2 29.75 -6.51 -38.24
N ASN A 3 28.72 -6.18 -39.02
CA ASN A 3 27.55 -5.47 -38.54
C ASN A 3 26.64 -6.40 -37.74
N VAL A 4 25.69 -5.83 -37.02
CA VAL A 4 24.74 -6.57 -36.19
C VAL A 4 23.32 -6.04 -36.38
N ASN A 5 22.33 -6.86 -36.07
CA ASN A 5 20.94 -6.45 -36.03
C ASN A 5 20.29 -6.89 -34.72
N LEU A 6 19.17 -6.27 -34.37
CA LEU A 6 18.38 -6.59 -33.18
C LEU A 6 17.13 -7.33 -33.61
N SER A 7 16.77 -8.39 -32.89
CA SER A 7 15.42 -8.97 -32.89
C SER A 7 14.88 -8.89 -31.46
N VAL A 8 13.62 -8.50 -31.30
CA VAL A 8 12.95 -8.40 -30.00
C VAL A 8 11.90 -9.50 -29.86
N GLU A 9 11.75 -10.07 -28.66
CA GLU A 9 10.78 -11.15 -28.39
C GLU A 9 9.35 -10.69 -28.67
N CYS A 10 8.51 -11.56 -29.24
CA CYS A 10 7.09 -11.25 -29.42
C CYS A 10 6.31 -11.46 -28.12
N LYS A 11 5.93 -10.36 -27.45
CA LYS A 11 4.92 -10.35 -26.38
C LYS A 11 3.88 -9.25 -26.66
N PRO A 12 2.58 -9.56 -26.75
CA PRO A 12 1.57 -8.57 -27.13
C PRO A 12 1.42 -7.43 -26.12
N GLU A 13 1.77 -7.66 -24.85
CA GLU A 13 1.73 -6.66 -23.78
C GLU A 13 2.92 -5.70 -23.79
N ILE A 14 4.06 -6.11 -24.38
CA ILE A 14 5.31 -5.34 -24.36
C ILE A 14 5.56 -4.71 -25.72
N LYS A 15 5.65 -3.38 -25.73
CA LYS A 15 6.05 -2.63 -26.92
C LYS A 15 7.41 -2.00 -26.69
N VAL A 16 8.28 -2.10 -27.70
CA VAL A 16 9.63 -1.54 -27.68
C VAL A 16 9.69 -0.41 -28.71
N SER A 17 10.26 0.73 -28.35
CA SER A 17 10.55 1.85 -29.24
C SER A 17 12.02 2.27 -29.13
N SER A 18 12.54 2.97 -30.14
CA SER A 18 13.91 3.48 -30.15
C SER A 18 13.96 4.81 -30.89
N PRO A 19 14.69 5.84 -30.38
CA PRO A 19 14.85 7.11 -31.08
C PRO A 19 15.53 6.99 -32.46
N THR A 20 16.27 5.90 -32.70
CA THR A 20 17.00 5.66 -33.96
C THR A 20 16.26 4.71 -34.91
N TYR A 21 14.99 4.39 -34.64
CA TYR A 21 14.16 3.54 -35.51
C TYR A 21 12.87 4.24 -35.91
N THR A 22 12.57 4.24 -37.21
CA THR A 22 11.25 4.67 -37.69
C THR A 22 10.80 3.86 -38.91
N ALA A 23 9.85 2.94 -38.69
CA ALA A 23 8.56 3.00 -39.38
C ALA A 23 7.49 2.27 -38.53
N GLY A 24 6.47 3.00 -38.04
CA GLY A 24 5.32 2.40 -37.32
C GLY A 24 5.30 2.55 -35.79
N LEU A 25 6.04 3.51 -35.22
CA LEU A 25 6.12 3.86 -33.78
C LEU A 25 6.83 2.83 -32.87
N TYR A 26 6.71 1.52 -33.13
CA TYR A 26 7.33 0.46 -32.35
C TYR A 26 8.22 -0.46 -33.20
N LEU A 27 9.22 -1.07 -32.57
CA LEU A 27 10.09 -2.06 -33.19
C LEU A 27 9.29 -3.34 -33.49
N PRO A 28 9.42 -3.93 -34.68
CA PRO A 28 8.79 -5.21 -34.98
C PRO A 28 9.43 -6.34 -34.15
N CYS A 29 8.60 -7.24 -33.62
CA CYS A 29 9.07 -8.41 -32.90
C CYS A 29 9.36 -9.60 -33.83
N GLY A 30 10.17 -10.55 -33.35
CA GLY A 30 10.45 -11.83 -34.01
C GLY A 30 11.31 -11.76 -35.28
N LYS A 31 11.73 -10.56 -35.70
CA LYS A 31 12.54 -10.35 -36.91
C LYS A 31 13.61 -9.27 -36.70
N PRO A 32 14.68 -9.26 -37.53
CA PRO A 32 15.64 -8.17 -37.58
C PRO A 32 14.94 -6.81 -37.78
N VAL A 33 15.31 -5.84 -36.96
CA VAL A 33 14.63 -4.54 -36.84
C VAL A 33 15.19 -3.50 -37.82
N PHE A 34 16.52 -3.41 -37.94
CA PHE A 34 17.19 -2.27 -38.57
C PHE A 34 17.52 -2.53 -40.04
N GLN A 35 17.28 -1.56 -40.91
CA GLN A 35 17.84 -1.51 -42.26
C GLN A 35 18.22 -0.05 -42.56
N PRO A 36 19.51 0.30 -42.74
CA PRO A 36 20.69 -0.58 -42.70
C PRO A 36 20.95 -1.21 -41.33
N ASP A 37 21.82 -2.23 -41.29
CA ASP A 37 22.27 -2.88 -40.06
C ASP A 37 22.98 -1.91 -39.11
N LEU A 38 22.98 -2.23 -37.81
CA LEU A 38 23.76 -1.53 -36.80
C LEU A 38 25.26 -1.83 -36.97
N ALA A 39 26.10 -0.86 -36.61
CA ALA A 39 27.55 -1.01 -36.67
C ALA A 39 28.09 -2.09 -35.72
N LYS A 40 29.27 -2.65 -36.03
CA LYS A 40 30.02 -3.64 -35.22
C LYS A 40 30.09 -3.33 -33.73
N SER A 41 30.18 -2.05 -33.38
CA SER A 41 30.21 -1.56 -32.02
C SER A 41 29.44 -0.25 -31.92
N GLY A 42 28.74 -0.06 -30.80
CA GLY A 42 27.92 1.11 -30.55
C GLY A 42 27.01 0.90 -29.34
N SER A 43 26.07 1.81 -29.17
CA SER A 43 24.99 1.73 -28.18
C SER A 43 23.65 2.00 -28.86
N LEU A 44 22.58 1.44 -28.29
CA LEU A 44 21.22 1.62 -28.77
C LEU A 44 20.31 1.92 -27.57
N THR A 45 19.59 3.03 -27.62
CA THR A 45 18.60 3.37 -26.60
C THR A 45 17.26 2.74 -26.97
N LEU A 46 16.70 1.97 -26.04
CA LEU A 46 15.38 1.36 -26.16
C LEU A 46 14.48 1.88 -25.04
N SER A 47 13.21 2.11 -25.36
CA SER A 47 12.15 2.41 -24.40
C SER A 47 11.09 1.31 -24.46
N PHE A 48 10.58 0.93 -23.31
CA PHE A 48 9.64 -0.18 -23.16
C PHE A 48 8.36 0.33 -22.53
N SER A 49 7.22 -0.19 -23.00
CA SER A 49 5.94 -0.09 -22.30
C SER A 49 5.38 -1.50 -22.10
N ASN A 50 4.80 -1.78 -20.94
CA ASN A 50 4.18 -3.07 -20.60
C ASN A 50 2.75 -2.84 -20.09
N SER A 51 1.77 -3.27 -20.88
CA SER A 51 0.34 -3.14 -20.55
C SER A 51 -0.21 -4.29 -19.69
N SER A 52 0.62 -5.24 -19.25
CA SER A 52 0.24 -6.22 -18.22
C SER A 52 0.18 -5.57 -16.85
N VAL A 53 -0.60 -6.14 -15.93
CA VAL A 53 -0.58 -5.77 -14.49
C VAL A 53 0.73 -6.21 -13.80
N ASP A 54 1.39 -7.22 -14.34
CA ASP A 54 2.62 -7.79 -13.79
C ASP A 54 3.87 -7.33 -14.54
N ALA A 55 5.00 -7.32 -13.84
CA ALA A 55 6.30 -7.11 -14.47
C ALA A 55 6.71 -8.36 -15.26
N LEU A 56 6.96 -8.22 -16.57
CA LEU A 56 7.16 -9.34 -17.48
C LEU A 56 8.63 -9.44 -17.95
N PRO A 57 9.22 -10.64 -18.02
CA PRO A 57 10.52 -10.83 -18.67
C PRO A 57 10.38 -10.61 -20.18
N HIS A 58 11.40 -10.03 -20.80
CA HIS A 58 11.46 -9.77 -22.24
C HIS A 58 12.88 -9.95 -22.76
N THR A 59 13.03 -10.63 -23.89
CA THR A 59 14.32 -11.01 -24.46
C THR A 59 14.65 -10.17 -25.68
N LEU A 60 15.89 -9.69 -25.73
CA LEU A 60 16.47 -8.99 -26.85
C LEU A 60 17.60 -9.86 -27.41
N THR A 61 17.60 -10.09 -28.71
CA THR A 61 18.57 -10.95 -29.41
C THR A 61 19.39 -10.11 -30.38
N LEU A 62 20.69 -10.04 -30.15
CA LEU A 62 21.65 -9.45 -31.08
C LEU A 62 22.11 -10.53 -32.07
N LEU A 63 21.98 -10.23 -33.36
CA LEU A 63 22.21 -11.14 -34.47
C LEU A 63 23.39 -10.62 -35.32
N PRO A 64 24.53 -11.33 -35.39
CA PRO A 64 25.60 -10.98 -36.32
C PRO A 64 25.15 -11.05 -37.78
N SER A 65 25.49 -10.02 -38.57
CA SER A 65 25.26 -9.98 -40.01
C SER A 65 26.35 -10.79 -40.74
N MET A 66 25.95 -11.68 -41.64
CA MET A 66 26.86 -12.46 -42.49
C MET A 66 26.97 -11.87 -43.89
N ALA A 67 25.87 -11.31 -44.38
CA ALA A 67 25.73 -10.54 -45.61
C ALA A 67 24.52 -9.60 -45.46
N PRO A 68 24.34 -8.56 -46.29
CA PRO A 68 23.19 -7.67 -46.20
C PRO A 68 21.85 -8.42 -46.16
N GLY A 69 21.11 -8.30 -45.06
CA GLY A 69 19.84 -9.00 -44.85
C GLY A 69 19.93 -10.46 -44.40
N VAL A 70 21.12 -11.01 -44.18
CA VAL A 70 21.36 -12.42 -43.79
C VAL A 70 22.10 -12.48 -42.45
N TYR A 71 21.49 -13.12 -41.45
CA TYR A 71 21.96 -13.07 -40.06
C TYR A 71 22.23 -14.45 -39.46
N ASN A 72 23.19 -14.51 -38.54
CA ASN A 72 23.58 -15.73 -37.86
C ASN A 72 22.82 -15.89 -36.52
N ALA A 73 21.79 -16.74 -36.50
CA ALA A 73 21.05 -17.04 -35.28
C ALA A 73 21.81 -17.98 -34.31
N VAL A 74 22.73 -18.81 -34.82
CA VAL A 74 23.47 -19.81 -34.03
C VAL A 74 24.45 -19.15 -33.05
N TYR A 75 25.13 -18.10 -33.51
CA TYR A 75 26.05 -17.29 -32.68
C TYR A 75 25.42 -15.95 -32.26
N SER A 76 24.13 -15.98 -31.97
CA SER A 76 23.42 -14.83 -31.42
C SER A 76 23.74 -14.60 -29.94
N ALA A 77 23.59 -13.36 -29.49
CA ALA A 77 23.75 -12.99 -28.08
C ALA A 77 22.43 -12.46 -27.52
N THR A 78 21.94 -13.03 -26.44
CA THR A 78 20.66 -12.64 -25.82
C THR A 78 20.87 -11.89 -24.51
N ILE A 79 19.99 -10.92 -24.24
CA ILE A 79 19.78 -10.37 -22.91
C ILE A 79 18.30 -10.45 -22.56
N THR A 80 18.01 -10.88 -21.33
CA THR A 80 16.64 -10.87 -20.78
C THR A 80 16.56 -9.77 -19.72
N ILE A 81 15.56 -8.90 -19.87
CA ILE A 81 15.24 -7.82 -18.92
C ILE A 81 13.85 -8.07 -18.34
N THR A 82 13.55 -7.50 -17.17
CA THR A 82 12.19 -7.48 -16.63
C THR A 82 11.59 -6.09 -16.85
N VAL A 83 10.53 -6.00 -17.65
CA VAL A 83 9.83 -4.74 -17.94
C VAL A 83 8.74 -4.54 -16.88
N ALA A 84 8.87 -3.49 -16.07
CA ALA A 84 7.87 -3.12 -15.07
C ALA A 84 6.52 -2.78 -15.74
N SER A 85 5.41 -3.02 -15.04
CA SER A 85 4.06 -2.67 -15.50
C SER A 85 3.86 -1.15 -15.57
N ASP A 86 3.22 -0.68 -16.65
CA ASP A 86 2.68 0.69 -16.75
C ASP A 86 1.26 0.81 -16.15
N VAL A 87 0.61 -0.32 -15.83
CA VAL A 87 -0.73 -0.34 -15.26
C VAL A 87 -0.66 0.07 -13.80
N VAL A 88 -1.18 1.26 -13.49
CA VAL A 88 -1.41 1.69 -12.11
C VAL A 88 -2.75 1.12 -11.65
N PRO A 89 -2.78 0.20 -10.65
CA PRO A 89 -4.02 -0.44 -10.24
C PRO A 89 -5.02 0.56 -9.66
N ASP A 90 -6.32 0.25 -9.79
CA ASP A 90 -7.36 1.05 -9.17
C ASP A 90 -7.23 1.06 -7.63
N PRO A 91 -7.63 2.16 -6.97
CA PRO A 91 -7.46 2.34 -5.54
C PRO A 91 -8.45 1.49 -4.74
N VAL A 92 -8.05 1.04 -3.56
CA VAL A 92 -8.89 0.22 -2.67
C VAL A 92 -8.81 0.78 -1.26
N VAL A 93 -9.96 0.89 -0.58
CA VAL A 93 -9.98 1.13 0.88
C VAL A 93 -9.84 -0.21 1.60
N ASN A 94 -8.73 -0.39 2.32
CA ASN A 94 -8.46 -1.61 3.10
C ASN A 94 -9.38 -1.65 4.32
N TYR A 95 -9.36 -0.57 5.11
CA TYR A 95 -10.28 -0.36 6.23
C TYR A 95 -10.65 1.12 6.36
N PHE A 96 -11.82 1.36 6.95
CA PHE A 96 -12.28 2.66 7.42
C PHE A 96 -13.11 2.41 8.68
N THR A 97 -12.69 2.96 9.82
CA THR A 97 -13.20 2.60 11.15
C THR A 97 -13.24 3.82 12.07
N THR A 98 -14.04 3.72 13.13
CA THR A 98 -14.07 4.66 14.26
C THR A 98 -14.03 3.88 15.57
N SER A 99 -13.49 4.48 16.63
CA SER A 99 -13.63 3.98 18.01
C SER A 99 -14.75 4.68 18.79
N ALA A 100 -15.48 5.61 18.17
CA ALA A 100 -16.67 6.21 18.75
C ALA A 100 -17.84 5.20 18.81
N PRO A 101 -18.76 5.36 19.78
CA PRO A 101 -20.02 4.59 19.78
C PRO A 101 -20.86 4.91 18.53
N SER A 102 -21.76 4.00 18.17
CA SER A 102 -22.71 4.17 17.05
C SER A 102 -23.65 5.37 17.22
N THR A 103 -23.86 5.82 18.46
CA THR A 103 -24.63 7.02 18.80
C THR A 103 -23.74 7.97 19.61
N VAL A 104 -23.51 9.18 19.09
CA VAL A 104 -22.69 10.23 19.72
C VAL A 104 -23.52 11.46 20.10
N TYR A 105 -23.03 12.26 21.04
CA TYR A 105 -23.66 13.54 21.40
C TYR A 105 -23.24 14.66 20.45
N SER A 106 -24.12 15.65 20.26
CA SER A 106 -23.82 16.87 19.50
C SER A 106 -22.54 17.55 20.03
N GLY A 107 -21.60 17.83 19.13
CA GLY A 107 -20.29 18.41 19.43
C GLY A 107 -19.24 17.41 19.93
N GLN A 108 -19.59 16.15 20.20
CA GLN A 108 -18.62 15.13 20.59
C GLN A 108 -17.59 14.88 19.49
N ILE A 109 -16.33 14.66 19.88
CA ILE A 109 -15.26 14.29 18.95
C ILE A 109 -15.40 12.81 18.59
N MET A 110 -15.37 12.54 17.29
CA MET A 110 -15.48 11.22 16.68
C MET A 110 -14.19 10.91 15.90
N PRO A 111 -13.24 10.16 16.49
CA PRO A 111 -12.01 9.78 15.81
C PRO A 111 -12.29 8.73 14.73
N ILE A 112 -11.84 8.99 13.50
CA ILE A 112 -11.86 8.03 12.38
C ILE A 112 -10.44 7.67 11.95
N SER A 113 -10.26 6.48 11.42
CA SER A 113 -8.98 6.01 10.85
C SER A 113 -9.19 5.16 9.61
N TRP A 114 -8.21 5.16 8.71
CA TRP A 114 -8.28 4.43 7.45
C TRP A 114 -6.92 3.99 6.93
N SER A 115 -6.96 3.01 6.02
CA SER A 115 -5.84 2.64 5.15
C SER A 115 -6.37 2.36 3.76
N THR A 116 -5.61 2.74 2.74
CA THR A 116 -5.88 2.46 1.34
C THR A 116 -4.66 1.85 0.64
N ALA A 117 -4.92 1.05 -0.38
CA ALA A 117 -3.92 0.61 -1.36
C ALA A 117 -4.14 1.36 -2.68
N ASN A 118 -3.05 1.60 -3.41
CA ASN A 118 -3.04 2.20 -4.76
C ASN A 118 -3.69 3.59 -4.92
N ALA A 119 -4.09 4.25 -3.84
CA ALA A 119 -4.61 5.62 -3.85
C ALA A 119 -3.49 6.66 -3.65
N LYS A 120 -3.64 7.86 -4.22
CA LYS A 120 -2.78 9.02 -3.88
C LYS A 120 -3.16 9.69 -2.56
N GLY A 121 -4.39 9.44 -2.10
CA GLY A 121 -5.02 10.05 -0.95
C GLY A 121 -6.51 9.70 -0.94
N VAL A 122 -7.24 10.27 0.01
CA VAL A 122 -8.68 10.03 0.19
C VAL A 122 -9.43 11.35 0.39
N ASN A 123 -10.73 11.32 0.12
CA ASN A 123 -11.65 12.41 0.42
C ASN A 123 -12.84 11.85 1.21
N LEU A 124 -13.56 12.71 1.90
CA LEU A 124 -14.78 12.36 2.62
C LEU A 124 -15.99 12.93 1.87
N LYS A 125 -17.06 12.15 1.77
CA LYS A 125 -18.39 12.64 1.39
C LYS A 125 -19.35 12.32 2.52
N ILE A 126 -19.83 13.35 3.21
CA ILE A 126 -20.71 13.22 4.37
C ILE A 126 -22.14 13.46 3.92
N LEU A 127 -22.97 12.43 3.98
CA LEU A 127 -24.42 12.55 3.76
C LEU A 127 -25.05 12.97 5.10
N CYS A 128 -25.39 14.26 5.18
CA CYS A 128 -25.91 14.87 6.40
C CYS A 128 -27.44 14.85 6.38
N ALA A 129 -28.06 14.58 7.53
CA ALA A 129 -29.44 14.98 7.72
C ALA A 129 -29.54 16.52 7.78
N LYS A 130 -30.75 17.05 7.53
CA LYS A 130 -31.05 18.48 7.74
C LYS A 130 -30.68 18.86 9.19
N ASP A 131 -30.19 20.08 9.36
CA ASP A 131 -29.77 20.66 10.65
C ASP A 131 -28.50 20.04 11.30
N ILE A 132 -27.83 19.10 10.62
CA ILE A 132 -26.46 18.64 10.94
C ILE A 132 -25.41 19.53 10.28
N THR A 133 -24.41 19.97 11.04
CA THR A 133 -23.17 20.56 10.49
C THR A 133 -21.95 19.78 10.96
N ALA A 134 -21.01 19.49 10.06
CA ALA A 134 -19.79 18.73 10.33
C ALA A 134 -18.55 19.64 10.34
N THR A 135 -17.58 19.37 11.21
CA THR A 135 -16.23 19.96 11.19
C THR A 135 -15.17 18.86 11.30
N SER A 136 -13.90 19.20 11.03
CA SER A 136 -12.77 18.26 11.19
C SER A 136 -11.57 18.89 11.86
N SER A 137 -10.72 18.09 12.48
CA SER A 137 -9.42 18.56 13.01
C SER A 137 -8.41 18.98 11.95
N LYS A 138 -8.67 18.74 10.66
CA LYS A 138 -7.84 19.28 9.57
C LYS A 138 -8.07 20.78 9.42
N ASN A 139 -9.34 21.20 9.40
CA ASN A 139 -9.75 22.60 9.30
C ASN A 139 -10.87 22.87 10.34
N PRO A 140 -10.55 23.05 11.64
CA PRO A 140 -11.55 23.09 12.71
C PRO A 140 -12.48 24.31 12.64
N SER A 141 -12.02 25.41 12.04
CA SER A 141 -12.81 26.63 11.81
C SER A 141 -13.69 26.57 10.56
N SER A 142 -13.64 25.49 9.77
CA SER A 142 -14.41 25.33 8.53
C SER A 142 -15.47 24.25 8.69
N ILE A 143 -16.70 24.59 8.30
CA ILE A 143 -17.78 23.60 8.16
C ILE A 143 -17.50 22.79 6.88
N LEU A 144 -17.50 21.47 7.00
CA LEU A 144 -17.37 20.57 5.86
C LEU A 144 -18.66 20.58 5.03
N SER A 145 -18.53 20.59 3.71
CA SER A 145 -19.67 20.49 2.81
C SER A 145 -20.37 19.13 2.95
N CYS A 146 -21.63 19.16 3.36
CA CYS A 146 -22.53 18.01 3.27
C CYS A 146 -22.86 17.71 1.80
N ASP A 147 -23.08 16.43 1.49
CA ASP A 147 -23.45 15.88 0.17
C ASP A 147 -22.50 16.19 -1.00
N ALA A 148 -21.33 16.76 -0.69
CA ALA A 148 -20.22 17.03 -1.59
C ALA A 148 -18.91 16.43 -1.03
N TYR A 149 -17.83 16.57 -1.80
CA TYR A 149 -16.49 16.23 -1.32
C TYR A 149 -16.00 17.27 -0.30
N ALA A 150 -15.52 16.82 0.86
CA ALA A 150 -15.17 17.66 1.99
C ALA A 150 -13.86 18.45 1.80
N PHE A 151 -12.98 18.00 0.90
CA PHE A 151 -11.67 18.61 0.61
C PHE A 151 -11.47 18.83 -0.89
N ALA A 152 -10.57 19.74 -1.25
CA ALA A 152 -10.18 19.98 -2.63
C ALA A 152 -9.19 18.92 -3.16
N ASP A 153 -9.14 18.72 -4.47
CA ASP A 153 -8.29 17.72 -5.14
C ASP A 153 -6.78 17.89 -4.88
N ASN A 154 -6.34 19.10 -4.51
CA ASN A 154 -4.97 19.43 -4.14
C ASN A 154 -4.70 19.39 -2.62
N ASP A 155 -5.74 19.22 -1.80
CA ASP A 155 -5.67 19.17 -0.34
C ASP A 155 -6.37 17.91 0.22
N LEU A 156 -6.05 16.75 -0.37
CA LEU A 156 -6.59 15.46 0.06
C LEU A 156 -6.13 15.08 1.48
N LEU A 157 -6.82 14.10 2.06
CA LEU A 157 -6.30 13.35 3.21
C LEU A 157 -5.28 12.31 2.72
N PRO A 158 -4.27 11.93 3.54
CA PRO A 158 -3.28 10.93 3.16
C PRO A 158 -3.90 9.55 2.92
N SER A 159 -3.22 8.68 2.18
CA SER A 159 -3.69 7.32 1.85
C SER A 159 -3.83 6.39 3.07
N VAL A 160 -3.09 6.67 4.15
CA VAL A 160 -3.23 6.06 5.48
C VAL A 160 -3.24 7.18 6.50
N GLY A 161 -4.14 7.15 7.47
CA GLY A 161 -4.20 8.19 8.49
C GLY A 161 -5.39 8.10 9.44
N SER A 162 -5.54 9.16 10.22
CA SER A 162 -6.68 9.40 11.10
C SER A 162 -7.11 10.87 11.05
N LEU A 163 -8.35 11.12 11.45
CA LEU A 163 -8.95 12.45 11.52
C LEU A 163 -9.96 12.46 12.65
N ASN A 164 -10.08 13.58 13.36
CA ASN A 164 -11.18 13.78 14.28
C ASN A 164 -12.29 14.55 13.56
N LEU A 165 -13.49 14.00 13.53
CA LEU A 165 -14.70 14.69 13.07
C LEU A 165 -15.51 15.16 14.29
N SER A 166 -16.30 16.21 14.12
CA SER A 166 -17.31 16.61 15.10
C SER A 166 -18.58 17.02 14.37
N PHE A 167 -19.73 16.65 14.93
CA PHE A 167 -21.04 16.90 14.33
C PHE A 167 -21.91 17.66 15.31
N GLN A 168 -22.44 18.79 14.88
CA GLN A 168 -23.46 19.52 15.63
C GLN A 168 -24.81 19.18 15.04
N ASN A 169 -25.68 18.56 15.84
CA ASN A 169 -27.10 18.40 15.55
C ASN A 169 -27.86 19.57 16.19
N ASN A 170 -28.39 20.46 15.36
CA ASN A 170 -29.19 21.61 15.76
C ASN A 170 -30.71 21.36 15.69
N GLY A 171 -31.13 20.18 15.23
CA GLY A 171 -32.51 19.72 15.30
C GLY A 171 -32.89 19.29 16.73
N SER A 172 -34.15 18.89 16.90
CA SER A 172 -34.71 18.42 18.18
C SER A 172 -34.71 16.90 18.34
N SER A 173 -34.37 16.14 17.30
CA SER A 173 -34.41 14.68 17.25
C SER A 173 -33.06 14.04 16.96
N LEU A 174 -32.94 12.75 17.27
CA LEU A 174 -31.83 11.90 16.81
C LEU A 174 -31.76 11.91 15.28
N SER A 175 -30.56 12.03 14.71
CA SER A 175 -30.35 12.07 13.26
C SER A 175 -29.23 11.13 12.84
N SER A 176 -29.48 10.28 11.85
CA SER A 176 -28.47 9.37 11.28
C SER A 176 -27.70 10.06 10.15
N ILE A 177 -26.39 9.83 10.08
CA ILE A 177 -25.51 10.32 9.01
C ILE A 177 -24.66 9.19 8.44
N ASN A 178 -24.29 9.31 7.17
CA ASN A 178 -23.39 8.37 6.50
C ASN A 178 -22.13 9.11 6.02
N ILE A 179 -20.97 8.61 6.43
CA ILE A 179 -19.67 9.18 6.10
C ILE A 179 -19.01 8.22 5.12
N ASN A 180 -18.84 8.64 3.87
CA ASN A 180 -18.18 7.83 2.84
C ASN A 180 -16.72 8.26 2.71
N LEU A 181 -15.79 7.36 2.99
CA LEU A 181 -14.38 7.50 2.64
C LEU A 181 -14.21 7.06 1.19
N ILE A 182 -13.80 7.97 0.33
CA ILE A 182 -13.68 7.74 -1.11
C ILE A 182 -12.20 7.92 -1.51
N PRO A 183 -11.55 6.89 -2.06
CA PRO A 183 -10.15 6.99 -2.45
C PRO A 183 -9.98 7.73 -3.79
N ALA A 184 -8.90 8.49 -3.90
CA ALA A 184 -8.54 9.22 -5.12
C ALA A 184 -7.60 8.39 -6.00
N PHE A 185 -7.83 8.40 -7.32
CA PHE A 185 -6.98 7.66 -8.26
C PHE A 185 -5.54 8.17 -8.25
N LYS A 186 -4.57 7.26 -8.33
CA LYS A 186 -3.14 7.60 -8.33
C LYS A 186 -2.61 8.11 -9.67
N ALA A 187 -3.15 7.63 -10.79
CA ALA A 187 -2.71 7.98 -12.15
C ALA A 187 -3.66 8.91 -12.93
N LYS A 188 -4.83 9.25 -12.38
CA LYS A 188 -5.82 10.13 -13.02
C LYS A 188 -6.46 11.11 -12.01
N VAL A 189 -7.18 12.10 -12.52
CA VAL A 189 -7.96 13.06 -11.71
C VAL A 189 -9.24 12.38 -11.21
N GLY A 190 -9.79 12.86 -10.08
CA GLY A 190 -11.02 12.34 -9.50
C GLY A 190 -10.85 11.10 -8.60
N TYR A 191 -11.98 10.43 -8.37
CA TYR A 191 -12.22 9.54 -7.24
C TYR A 191 -12.93 8.25 -7.66
N ASP A 192 -12.66 7.14 -6.97
CA ASP A 192 -13.41 5.90 -7.16
C ASP A 192 -14.48 5.72 -6.06
N ALA A 193 -15.69 6.22 -6.35
CA ALA A 193 -16.84 6.04 -5.46
C ALA A 193 -17.25 4.57 -5.28
N THR A 194 -16.94 3.67 -6.24
CA THR A 194 -17.30 2.25 -6.16
C THR A 194 -16.45 1.47 -5.15
N LYS A 195 -15.27 2.01 -4.81
CA LYS A 195 -14.32 1.44 -3.83
C LYS A 195 -14.38 2.14 -2.47
N SER A 196 -15.43 2.94 -2.25
CA SER A 196 -15.64 3.63 -0.98
C SER A 196 -16.01 2.68 0.17
N LYS A 197 -15.80 3.13 1.40
CA LYS A 197 -16.36 2.51 2.61
C LYS A 197 -17.17 3.55 3.40
N THR A 198 -18.25 3.10 4.01
CA THR A 198 -19.17 3.94 4.76
C THR A 198 -19.05 3.67 6.26
N LEU A 199 -19.09 4.72 7.07
CA LEU A 199 -19.42 4.67 8.49
C LEU A 199 -20.79 5.34 8.70
N SER A 200 -21.68 4.64 9.40
CA SER A 200 -23.01 5.14 9.77
C SER A 200 -23.04 5.44 11.26
N VAL A 201 -23.45 6.66 11.64
CA VAL A 201 -23.45 7.13 13.03
C VAL A 201 -24.69 7.96 13.29
N GLU A 202 -25.24 7.87 14.49
CA GLU A 202 -26.38 8.68 14.94
C GLU A 202 -25.92 9.82 15.85
N ILE A 203 -26.36 11.04 15.55
CA ILE A 203 -26.01 12.23 16.32
C ILE A 203 -27.23 12.64 17.16
N ARG A 204 -27.10 12.58 18.49
CA ARG A 204 -28.11 13.13 19.41
C ARG A 204 -28.17 14.65 19.29
N PRO A 205 -29.34 15.28 19.41
CA PRO A 205 -29.48 16.74 19.37
C PRO A 205 -28.67 17.39 20.48
N LYS A 206 -28.33 18.69 20.33
CA LYS A 206 -27.89 19.47 21.49
C LYS A 206 -28.98 19.40 22.56
N SER A 207 -28.64 18.93 23.75
CA SER A 207 -29.51 19.10 24.91
C SER A 207 -29.74 20.59 25.07
N SER A 208 -30.93 21.10 24.74
CA SER A 208 -31.30 22.44 25.15
C SER A 208 -31.19 22.46 26.65
N THR A 209 -30.40 23.38 27.21
CA THR A 209 -30.38 23.68 28.64
C THR A 209 -31.70 24.38 29.02
N GLY A 210 -32.78 23.62 28.93
CA GLY A 210 -34.00 23.90 29.66
C GLY A 210 -33.63 23.88 31.13
N VAL A 211 -33.92 24.98 31.81
CA VAL A 211 -33.65 25.13 33.24
C VAL A 211 -34.47 24.09 33.98
N ILE A 212 -33.83 22.97 34.35
CA ILE A 212 -34.34 22.10 35.40
C ILE A 212 -34.18 22.82 36.73
N THR A 213 -35.17 23.65 37.06
CA THR A 213 -35.46 23.98 38.46
C THR A 213 -35.63 22.66 39.19
N ALA A 214 -34.63 22.32 40.01
CA ALA A 214 -34.66 21.10 40.80
C ALA A 214 -35.96 21.08 41.65
N PRO A 215 -36.65 19.93 41.76
CA PRO A 215 -37.69 19.79 42.76
C PRO A 215 -37.09 20.08 44.13
N ILE A 216 -37.72 20.98 44.89
CA ILE A 216 -37.28 21.33 46.23
C ILE A 216 -37.48 20.08 47.10
N VAL A 217 -36.41 19.33 47.35
CA VAL A 217 -36.42 18.19 48.27
C VAL A 217 -36.60 18.75 49.69
N PRO A 218 -37.66 18.37 50.44
CA PRO A 218 -37.78 18.74 51.84
C PRO A 218 -36.64 18.12 52.64
N SER A 219 -35.87 18.96 53.33
CA SER A 219 -34.73 18.50 54.14
C SER A 219 -35.21 17.61 55.29
N PRO A 220 -34.71 16.36 55.45
CA PRO A 220 -35.07 15.52 56.58
C PRO A 220 -34.32 15.98 57.83
N THR A 221 -35.05 16.52 58.79
CA THR A 221 -34.51 16.91 60.09
C THR A 221 -34.09 15.67 60.91
N LYS A 222 -32.91 15.79 61.56
CA LYS A 222 -32.42 15.01 62.73
C LYS A 222 -31.56 13.75 62.42
N PRO A 223 -30.41 13.55 63.10
CA PRO A 223 -29.61 12.33 62.98
C PRO A 223 -30.17 11.17 63.82
N VAL A 224 -30.01 9.94 63.33
CA VAL A 224 -30.28 8.69 64.06
C VAL A 224 -28.98 7.85 64.10
N PRO A 225 -28.65 7.14 65.20
CA PRO A 225 -27.34 6.51 65.36
C PRO A 225 -27.12 5.25 64.51
N ALA A 226 -25.85 4.89 64.29
CA ALA A 226 -25.46 3.70 63.55
C ALA A 226 -25.85 2.38 64.28
N PRO A 227 -26.31 1.33 63.58
CA PRO A 227 -26.58 0.03 64.19
C PRO A 227 -25.30 -0.75 64.52
N THR A 228 -25.26 -1.33 65.72
CA THR A 228 -24.20 -2.23 66.18
C THR A 228 -24.17 -3.55 65.37
N ALA A 229 -22.98 -4.05 65.04
CA ALA A 229 -22.82 -5.32 64.34
C ALA A 229 -23.18 -6.54 65.23
N PRO A 230 -23.92 -7.54 64.72
CA PRO A 230 -24.18 -8.77 65.47
C PRO A 230 -22.98 -9.73 65.42
N ILE A 231 -22.59 -10.22 66.60
CA ILE A 231 -21.62 -11.31 66.77
C ILE A 231 -22.34 -12.64 66.56
N PHE A 232 -21.83 -13.51 65.68
CA PHE A 232 -22.28 -14.90 65.56
C PHE A 232 -21.10 -15.87 65.81
N PRO A 233 -21.29 -16.95 66.60
CA PRO A 233 -20.23 -17.88 66.94
C PRO A 233 -19.90 -18.89 65.82
N SER A 234 -18.64 -19.31 65.76
CA SER A 234 -18.11 -20.27 64.80
C SER A 234 -18.73 -21.66 64.90
N ALA A 235 -19.11 -22.26 63.77
CA ALA A 235 -19.41 -23.69 63.67
C ALA A 235 -18.97 -24.32 62.33
N ILE A 236 -18.01 -25.25 62.44
CA ILE A 236 -17.83 -26.49 61.65
C ILE A 236 -17.64 -26.37 60.12
N ARG A 237 -16.46 -26.82 59.65
CA ARG A 237 -16.11 -27.01 58.23
C ARG A 237 -16.71 -28.30 57.64
N PRO A 238 -17.23 -28.29 56.40
CA PRO A 238 -17.37 -29.49 55.59
C PRO A 238 -16.01 -29.97 55.05
N VAL A 239 -15.82 -31.29 55.01
CA VAL A 239 -14.64 -31.95 54.41
C VAL A 239 -14.79 -32.02 52.90
N VAL A 240 -13.73 -31.66 52.16
CA VAL A 240 -13.67 -31.78 50.69
C VAL A 240 -13.26 -33.20 50.30
N ALA A 241 -14.04 -33.85 49.44
CA ALA A 241 -13.72 -35.17 48.89
C ALA A 241 -12.68 -35.08 47.75
N PRO A 242 -11.80 -36.09 47.58
CA PRO A 242 -10.78 -36.09 46.53
C PRO A 242 -11.34 -36.54 45.16
N PRO A 243 -10.74 -36.08 44.04
CA PRO A 243 -11.13 -36.48 42.68
C PRO A 243 -10.64 -37.90 42.30
N PRO A 244 -11.28 -38.56 41.31
CA PRO A 244 -11.01 -39.95 40.95
C PRO A 244 -9.72 -40.17 40.12
N PRO A 245 -9.17 -41.40 40.10
CA PRO A 245 -7.92 -41.72 39.40
C PRO A 245 -8.13 -42.07 37.91
N SER A 246 -7.16 -41.71 37.07
CA SER A 246 -7.11 -42.09 35.65
C SER A 246 -5.90 -43.01 35.35
N GLN A 247 -6.19 -44.27 35.04
CA GLN A 247 -5.33 -45.20 34.28
C GLN A 247 -5.98 -45.37 32.88
N ASN A 248 -5.31 -45.75 31.78
CA ASN A 248 -3.93 -46.21 31.57
C ASN A 248 -3.51 -45.99 30.10
N GLN A 249 -2.20 -45.82 29.84
CA GLN A 249 -1.39 -46.27 28.68
C GLN A 249 -1.94 -46.17 27.23
N SER A 250 -1.18 -45.78 26.20
CA SER A 250 0.29 -45.76 26.00
C SER A 250 0.64 -44.68 24.93
N ALA A 251 1.87 -44.40 24.47
CA ALA A 251 3.16 -45.09 24.56
C ALA A 251 4.37 -44.12 24.51
N GLN A 252 5.55 -44.63 24.13
CA GLN A 252 6.83 -43.94 23.90
C GLN A 252 7.34 -44.23 22.45
N PRO A 253 8.45 -43.65 21.92
CA PRO A 253 9.54 -42.93 22.63
C PRO A 253 10.04 -41.57 22.05
N GLN A 254 10.36 -40.66 22.98
CA GLN A 254 11.55 -39.78 23.09
C GLN A 254 12.35 -39.33 21.83
N THR A 255 12.60 -38.02 21.68
CA THR A 255 13.98 -37.45 21.82
C THR A 255 14.05 -35.91 21.97
N ALA A 256 14.88 -35.47 22.92
CA ALA A 256 15.61 -34.18 23.08
C ALA A 256 14.86 -32.81 23.22
N PRO A 257 15.44 -31.82 23.96
CA PRO A 257 14.72 -30.63 24.44
C PRO A 257 15.06 -29.31 23.71
N ALA A 258 14.13 -28.36 23.79
CA ALA A 258 14.31 -27.00 23.25
C ALA A 258 15.12 -26.08 24.18
N LEU A 259 15.97 -25.23 23.60
CA LEU A 259 16.61 -24.09 24.27
C LEU A 259 15.74 -22.83 24.09
N GLY A 260 15.43 -22.16 25.20
CA GLY A 260 14.59 -20.95 25.20
C GLY A 260 15.32 -19.68 24.70
N PRO A 261 14.57 -18.66 24.24
CA PRO A 261 15.16 -17.42 23.73
C PRO A 261 15.70 -16.52 24.85
N LYS A 262 16.93 -16.02 24.69
CA LYS A 262 17.48 -14.94 25.54
C LYS A 262 17.02 -13.57 25.04
N ILE A 263 16.49 -12.77 25.95
CA ILE A 263 16.26 -11.33 25.77
C ILE A 263 17.58 -10.58 26.03
N TYR A 264 17.92 -9.63 25.16
CA TYR A 264 18.81 -8.50 25.50
C TYR A 264 18.25 -7.21 24.88
N ALA A 265 18.43 -6.10 25.61
CA ALA A 265 17.81 -4.80 25.33
C ALA A 265 18.88 -3.78 24.84
N PRO A 266 18.62 -2.46 24.71
CA PRO A 266 18.89 -1.77 23.44
C PRO A 266 20.07 -0.79 23.49
N GLY A 267 20.53 -0.33 22.33
CA GLY A 267 21.42 0.83 22.25
C GLY A 267 21.94 1.18 20.86
N SER A 268 21.44 2.29 20.30
CA SER A 268 22.23 3.40 19.71
C SER A 268 21.44 4.09 18.58
N TYR A 269 21.10 5.36 18.80
CA TYR A 269 20.44 6.23 17.84
C TYR A 269 21.50 6.93 16.96
N VAL A 270 21.29 6.97 15.65
CA VAL A 270 22.08 7.78 14.71
C VAL A 270 21.13 8.77 14.02
N PRO A 271 21.40 10.08 14.05
CA PRO A 271 20.49 11.08 13.50
C PRO A 271 20.46 11.05 11.95
N PRO A 272 19.34 11.41 11.32
CA PRO A 272 19.23 11.46 9.86
C PRO A 272 19.88 12.73 9.29
N THR A 273 20.87 12.56 8.42
CA THR A 273 21.46 13.66 7.65
C THR A 273 20.58 14.03 6.46
N THR A 274 20.31 15.33 6.32
CA THR A 274 19.88 16.13 5.16
C THR A 274 19.27 15.42 3.93
N ALA A 275 18.05 15.85 3.57
CA ALA A 275 17.37 15.42 2.36
C ALA A 275 18.05 15.93 1.08
N GLU A 276 18.24 15.03 0.09
CA GLU A 276 18.50 15.39 -1.30
C GLU A 276 17.24 15.19 -2.16
N THR A 277 17.01 16.15 -3.06
CA THR A 277 15.85 16.22 -3.95
C THR A 277 15.84 15.07 -4.96
N THR A 278 14.72 14.34 -5.05
CA THR A 278 14.54 13.23 -6.01
C THR A 278 14.33 13.74 -7.43
N THR A 279 15.44 14.01 -8.13
CA THR A 279 15.43 14.17 -9.59
C THR A 279 15.25 12.80 -10.27
N LYS A 280 14.46 12.79 -11.34
CA LYS A 280 14.09 11.62 -12.16
C LYS A 280 15.31 10.77 -12.53
N LYS A 281 15.40 9.52 -12.02
CA LYS A 281 16.49 8.60 -12.35
C LYS A 281 16.26 7.88 -13.68
N ASP A 282 16.97 8.29 -14.72
CA ASP A 282 17.18 7.47 -15.90
C ASP A 282 18.03 6.24 -15.54
N TYR A 283 17.53 5.04 -15.85
CA TYR A 283 18.23 3.78 -15.58
C TYR A 283 19.31 3.51 -16.65
N GLN A 284 20.50 4.06 -16.45
CA GLN A 284 21.69 3.67 -17.22
C GLN A 284 22.29 2.37 -16.66
N ILE A 285 22.02 1.25 -17.33
CA ILE A 285 22.61 -0.06 -16.98
C ILE A 285 24.02 -0.18 -17.57
N THR A 286 24.98 0.47 -16.92
CA THR A 286 26.41 0.27 -17.22
C THR A 286 26.95 -0.94 -16.46
N LYS A 287 26.77 -2.16 -16.98
CA LYS A 287 27.36 -3.38 -16.39
C LYS A 287 28.51 -3.90 -17.26
N SER A 288 29.64 -4.21 -16.61
CA SER A 288 30.94 -4.46 -17.25
C SER A 288 30.96 -5.72 -18.14
N VAL A 289 31.01 -5.52 -19.46
CA VAL A 289 31.30 -6.56 -20.47
C VAL A 289 32.82 -6.67 -20.76
N ARG A 290 33.61 -5.71 -20.25
CA ARG A 290 35.01 -5.46 -20.69
C ARG A 290 36.00 -6.60 -20.38
N SER A 291 35.71 -7.46 -19.39
CA SER A 291 36.61 -8.56 -18.99
C SER A 291 36.48 -9.80 -19.88
N ARG A 292 35.26 -10.28 -20.17
CA ARG A 292 35.07 -11.52 -20.94
C ARG A 292 35.47 -11.38 -22.42
N PHE A 293 35.30 -10.20 -23.01
CA PHE A 293 35.62 -9.96 -24.42
C PHE A 293 37.14 -10.00 -24.69
N LEU A 294 37.95 -9.51 -23.75
CA LEU A 294 39.43 -9.54 -23.88
C LEU A 294 40.01 -10.95 -23.71
N SER A 295 39.36 -11.83 -22.94
CA SER A 295 39.77 -13.22 -22.82
C SER A 295 39.54 -14.00 -24.13
N TRP A 296 38.40 -13.76 -24.79
CA TRP A 296 38.03 -14.46 -26.03
C TRP A 296 38.92 -14.07 -27.22
N ILE A 297 39.29 -12.79 -27.34
CA ILE A 297 40.20 -12.32 -28.41
C ILE A 297 41.56 -13.06 -28.36
N ARG A 298 42.08 -13.39 -27.16
CA ARG A 298 43.35 -14.12 -27.04
C ARG A 298 43.28 -15.57 -27.54
N GLU A 299 42.19 -16.28 -27.29
CA GLU A 299 42.06 -17.68 -27.73
C GLU A 299 41.84 -17.79 -29.24
N VAL A 300 41.03 -16.90 -29.83
CA VAL A 300 40.81 -16.87 -31.28
C VAL A 300 42.09 -16.52 -32.04
N SER A 301 42.93 -15.61 -31.51
CA SER A 301 44.24 -15.31 -32.11
C SER A 301 45.24 -16.47 -32.03
N LEU A 302 45.17 -17.33 -31.02
CA LEU A 302 46.07 -18.49 -30.89
C LEU A 302 45.68 -19.65 -31.82
N MET A 303 44.39 -19.88 -32.08
CA MET A 303 43.94 -20.91 -33.02
C MET A 303 44.16 -20.54 -34.49
N ALA A 304 44.24 -19.25 -34.83
CA ALA A 304 44.53 -18.78 -36.20
C ALA A 304 45.99 -18.99 -36.62
N LEU A 305 46.92 -19.13 -35.66
CA LEU A 305 48.36 -19.30 -35.90
C LEU A 305 48.80 -20.77 -36.06
N SER A 306 47.95 -21.76 -35.72
CA SER A 306 48.27 -23.19 -35.84
C SER A 306 47.80 -23.83 -37.16
N TRP A 307 47.36 -23.03 -38.14
CA TRP A 307 47.00 -23.47 -39.49
C TRP A 307 47.97 -22.95 -40.57
N PHE A 308 49.06 -22.29 -40.17
CA PHE A 308 50.14 -21.81 -41.05
C PHE A 308 51.51 -22.24 -40.51
N TYR A 309 51.71 -23.54 -40.30
CA TYR A 309 53.00 -24.23 -40.37
C TYR A 309 52.80 -25.74 -40.57
#